data_AF-A0A3D0CVQ6-F1
#
_entry.id   AF-A0A3D0CVQ6-F1
#
_cell.length_a   1.000
_cell.length_b   1.000
_cell.length_c   1.000
_cell.angle_alpha   90.00
_cell.angle_beta   90.00
_cell.angle_gamma   90.00
#
_symmetry.space_group_name_H-M   'P 1'
#
loop_
_entity.id
_entity.type
_entity.pdbx_description
1 polymer ?
#
loop_
_entity_poly.entity_id
_entity_poly.type
_entity_poly.pdbx_seq_one_letter_code
_entity_poly.pdbx_strand_id
1 'polypeptide(L)'
;MLQVLLPAEFRDDHWRLVLAWLHRGHEFNQTSWTQALDAFDLLKNAALLTSTGLIPFPVVYRQQVDDRYADAFIARLYAIEPAALARESVMAWSEVARRLEADLLAAGLFVTIASFIFASPR
;
A
#
# COMPACT_ATOMS: atom_id res chain seq x y z
N MET A 1 8.75 -19.69 -2.79
CA MET A 1 9.31 -18.44 -3.34
C MET A 1 8.15 -17.46 -3.49
N LEU A 2 8.35 -16.21 -3.08
CA LEU A 2 7.36 -15.15 -3.17
C LEU A 2 7.92 -14.08 -4.12
N GLN A 3 7.20 -13.77 -5.18
CA GLN A 3 7.62 -12.80 -6.19
C GLN A 3 6.46 -11.88 -6.55
N VAL A 4 6.71 -10.58 -6.56
CA VAL A 4 5.75 -9.59 -7.05
C VAL A 4 5.86 -9.51 -8.57
N LEU A 5 4.75 -9.72 -9.25
CA LEU A 5 4.59 -9.55 -10.69
C LEU A 5 3.95 -8.19 -10.94
N LEU A 6 4.71 -7.31 -11.59
CA LEU A 6 4.22 -5.99 -11.97
C LEU A 6 3.47 -6.07 -13.32
N PRO A 7 2.46 -5.22 -13.53
CA PRO A 7 1.80 -5.09 -14.83
C PRO A 7 2.80 -4.68 -15.92
N ALA A 8 2.56 -5.10 -17.16
CA ALA A 8 3.45 -4.77 -18.29
C ALA A 8 3.52 -3.26 -18.56
N GLU A 9 2.46 -2.53 -18.22
CA GLU A 9 2.35 -1.09 -18.36
C GLU A 9 3.08 -0.32 -17.25
N PHE A 10 3.51 -1.02 -16.19
CA PHE A 10 4.25 -0.43 -15.07
C PHE A 10 5.73 -0.29 -15.42
N ARG A 11 6.12 0.91 -15.83
CA ARG A 11 7.46 1.26 -16.35
C ARG A 11 8.35 1.93 -15.30
N ASP A 12 9.62 2.13 -15.64
CA ASP A 12 10.65 2.72 -14.77
C ASP A 12 10.35 4.15 -14.26
N ASP A 13 9.60 4.93 -15.03
CA ASP A 13 9.06 6.23 -14.59
C ASP A 13 8.07 6.05 -13.44
N HIS A 14 7.12 5.12 -13.56
CA HIS A 14 6.18 4.80 -12.49
C HIS A 14 6.90 4.26 -11.24
N TRP A 15 7.89 3.37 -11.42
CA TRP A 15 8.70 2.84 -10.33
C TRP A 15 9.39 3.94 -9.53
N ARG A 16 10.13 4.82 -10.21
CA ARG A 16 10.84 5.94 -9.56
C ARG A 16 9.88 6.87 -8.84
N LEU A 17 8.70 7.07 -9.39
CA LEU A 17 7.71 7.98 -8.83
C LEU A 17 7.03 7.41 -7.58
N VAL A 18 6.74 6.10 -7.56
CA VAL A 18 6.28 5.39 -6.35
C VAL A 18 7.35 5.42 -5.25
N LEU A 19 8.61 5.18 -5.58
CA LEU A 19 9.71 5.29 -4.60
C LEU A 19 9.88 6.72 -4.08
N ALA A 20 9.83 7.72 -4.96
CA ALA A 20 9.89 9.11 -4.56
C ALA A 20 8.72 9.49 -3.65
N TRP A 21 7.52 8.97 -3.91
CA TRP A 21 6.36 9.17 -3.04
C TRP A 21 6.56 8.57 -1.65
N LEU A 22 7.11 7.36 -1.55
CA LEU A 22 7.40 6.71 -0.27
C LEU A 22 8.36 7.53 0.61
N HIS A 23 9.30 8.25 0.00
CA HIS A 23 10.27 9.06 0.73
C HIS A 23 9.82 10.50 1.00
N ARG A 24 9.15 11.13 0.04
CA ARG A 24 8.87 12.58 0.06
C ARG A 24 7.51 12.94 -0.55
N GLY A 25 6.52 12.05 -0.48
CA GLY A 25 5.19 12.28 -1.07
C GLY A 25 4.49 13.54 -0.55
N HIS A 26 4.79 13.97 0.68
CA HIS A 26 4.27 15.22 1.24
C HIS A 26 4.79 16.49 0.54
N GLU A 27 5.89 16.38 -0.21
CA GLU A 27 6.49 17.47 -0.99
C GLU A 27 5.98 17.51 -2.45
N PHE A 28 5.15 16.55 -2.86
CA PHE A 28 4.69 16.48 -4.24
C PHE A 28 3.78 17.65 -4.57
N ASN A 29 4.02 18.27 -5.74
CA ASN A 29 3.09 19.22 -6.33
C ASN A 29 1.91 18.47 -6.98
N GLN A 30 0.91 19.21 -7.46
CA GLN A 30 -0.29 18.64 -8.07
C GLN A 30 0.02 17.68 -9.23
N THR A 31 0.95 18.04 -10.13
CA THR A 31 1.32 17.19 -11.27
C THR A 31 1.97 15.88 -10.83
N SER A 32 2.90 15.94 -9.87
CA SER A 32 3.55 14.75 -9.33
C SER A 32 2.55 13.85 -8.60
N TRP A 33 1.57 14.43 -7.91
CA TRP A 33 0.47 13.68 -7.30
C TRP A 33 -0.38 12.95 -8.34
N THR A 34 -0.79 13.62 -9.42
CA THR A 34 -1.53 12.98 -10.51
C THR A 34 -0.76 11.79 -11.07
N GLN A 35 0.52 11.98 -11.38
CA GLN A 35 1.38 10.90 -11.89
C GLN A 35 1.54 9.75 -10.88
N ALA A 36 1.55 10.05 -9.58
CA ALA A 36 1.63 9.04 -8.53
C ALA A 36 0.38 8.20 -8.47
N LEU A 37 -0.78 8.85 -8.56
CA LEU A 37 -2.06 8.16 -8.60
C LEU A 37 -2.17 7.26 -9.83
N ASP A 38 -1.73 7.71 -11.01
CA ASP A 38 -1.69 6.87 -12.21
C ASP A 38 -0.79 5.63 -12.01
N ALA A 39 0.38 5.82 -11.40
CA ALA A 39 1.28 4.72 -11.07
C ALA A 39 0.67 3.73 -10.06
N PHE A 40 -0.01 4.23 -9.01
CA PHE A 40 -0.71 3.39 -8.05
C PHE A 40 -1.90 2.65 -8.67
N ASP A 41 -2.61 3.26 -9.61
CA ASP A 41 -3.71 2.62 -10.33
C ASP A 41 -3.22 1.45 -11.16
N LEU A 42 -2.06 1.56 -11.79
CA LEU A 42 -1.42 0.42 -12.47
C LEU A 42 -1.09 -0.71 -11.49
N LEU A 43 -0.56 -0.38 -10.29
CA LEU A 43 -0.22 -1.39 -9.28
C LEU A 43 -1.44 -2.21 -8.79
N LYS A 44 -2.67 -1.72 -8.97
CA LYS A 44 -3.89 -2.51 -8.68
C LYS A 44 -3.97 -3.80 -9.52
N ASN A 45 -3.32 -3.83 -10.67
CA ASN A 45 -3.26 -4.99 -11.55
C ASN A 45 -2.05 -5.91 -11.28
N ALA A 46 -1.23 -5.60 -10.27
CA ALA A 46 -0.12 -6.45 -9.87
C ALA A 46 -0.61 -7.80 -9.31
N ALA A 47 0.28 -8.77 -9.24
CA ALA A 47 -0.01 -10.07 -8.65
C ALA A 47 1.17 -10.61 -7.82
N LEU A 48 0.86 -11.52 -6.92
CA LEU A 48 1.83 -12.25 -6.11
C LEU A 48 1.96 -13.67 -6.65
N LEU A 49 3.14 -14.03 -7.14
CA LEU A 49 3.47 -15.40 -7.47
C LEU A 49 3.96 -16.12 -6.21
N THR A 50 3.24 -17.17 -5.82
CA THR A 50 3.52 -18.02 -4.66
C THR A 50 3.80 -19.46 -5.11
N SER A 51 4.21 -20.33 -4.19
CA SER A 51 4.34 -21.77 -4.48
C SER A 51 3.02 -22.44 -4.83
N THR A 52 1.88 -21.84 -4.47
CA THR A 52 0.54 -22.37 -4.71
C THR A 52 -0.15 -21.74 -5.93
N GLY A 53 0.46 -20.74 -6.56
CA GLY A 53 -0.07 -20.08 -7.74
C GLY A 53 -0.01 -18.56 -7.68
N LEU A 54 -0.71 -17.93 -8.62
CA LEU A 54 -0.77 -16.48 -8.78
C LEU A 54 -1.98 -15.90 -8.04
N ILE A 55 -1.75 -14.91 -7.19
CA ILE A 55 -2.78 -14.24 -6.40
C ILE A 55 -2.83 -12.77 -6.83
N PRO A 56 -3.93 -12.28 -7.42
CA PRO A 56 -4.04 -10.87 -7.79
C PRO A 56 -3.95 -9.95 -6.56
N PHE A 57 -3.29 -8.79 -6.71
CA PHE A 57 -3.16 -7.80 -5.64
C PHE A 57 -4.50 -7.41 -5.00
N PRO A 58 -5.62 -7.23 -5.74
CA PRO A 58 -6.91 -6.92 -5.12
C PRO A 58 -7.38 -8.00 -4.13
N VAL A 59 -7.05 -9.26 -4.38
CA VAL A 59 -7.36 -10.36 -3.46
C VAL A 59 -6.50 -10.27 -2.21
N VAL A 60 -5.20 -10.00 -2.37
CA VAL A 60 -4.27 -9.79 -1.24
C VAL A 60 -4.71 -8.60 -0.39
N TYR A 61 -5.00 -7.45 -1.02
CA TYR A 61 -5.47 -6.25 -0.35
C TYR A 61 -6.76 -6.51 0.42
N ARG A 62 -7.73 -7.17 -0.21
CA ARG A 62 -8.99 -7.51 0.44
C ARG A 62 -8.77 -8.35 1.69
N GLN A 63 -8.01 -9.43 1.59
CA GLN A 63 -7.79 -10.37 2.69
C GLN A 63 -6.95 -9.79 3.84
N GLN A 64 -5.95 -8.97 3.51
CA GLN A 64 -4.98 -8.49 4.50
C GLN A 64 -5.33 -7.11 5.07
N VAL A 65 -6.07 -6.29 4.30
CA VAL A 65 -6.40 -4.91 4.66
C VAL A 65 -7.90 -4.76 4.86
N ASP A 66 -8.69 -5.00 3.81
CA ASP A 66 -10.11 -4.63 3.79
C ASP A 66 -10.92 -5.44 4.81
N ASP A 67 -10.97 -6.77 4.63
CA ASP A 67 -11.74 -7.70 5.47
C ASP A 67 -11.31 -7.64 6.96
N ARG A 68 -10.07 -7.21 7.24
CA ARG A 68 -9.49 -7.19 8.59
C ARG A 68 -9.64 -5.86 9.32
N TYR A 69 -9.67 -4.74 8.60
CA TYR A 69 -9.57 -3.42 9.21
C TYR A 69 -10.68 -2.46 8.80
N ALA A 70 -11.26 -2.59 7.61
CA ALA A 70 -12.10 -1.54 7.04
C ALA A 70 -13.37 -1.30 7.87
N ASP A 71 -14.13 -2.34 8.18
CA ASP A 71 -15.38 -2.20 8.94
C ASP A 71 -15.17 -1.57 10.31
N ALA A 72 -14.18 -2.05 11.07
CA ALA A 72 -13.86 -1.53 12.39
C ALA A 72 -13.34 -0.09 12.32
N PHE A 73 -12.54 0.23 11.30
CA PHE A 73 -12.03 1.57 11.08
C PHE A 73 -13.14 2.56 10.71
N ILE A 74 -14.02 2.20 9.77
CA ILE A 74 -15.16 3.02 9.34
C ILE A 74 -16.11 3.26 10.51
N ALA A 75 -16.47 2.21 11.27
CA ALA A 75 -17.30 2.34 12.46
C ALA A 75 -16.68 3.30 13.49
N ARG A 76 -15.36 3.23 13.69
CA ARG A 76 -14.63 4.16 14.56
C ARG A 76 -14.71 5.59 14.04
N LEU A 77 -14.55 5.83 12.73
CA LEU A 77 -14.66 7.17 12.16
C LEU A 77 -16.06 7.77 12.34
N TYR A 78 -17.11 6.96 12.18
CA TYR A 78 -18.50 7.41 12.41
C TYR A 78 -18.81 7.71 13.88
N ALA A 79 -18.08 7.10 14.81
CA ALA A 79 -18.23 7.37 16.24
C ALA A 79 -17.50 8.64 16.70
N ILE A 80 -16.65 9.25 15.86
CA ILE A 80 -15.94 10.48 16.19
C ILE A 80 -16.89 11.67 16.01
N GLU A 81 -16.99 12.49 17.04
CA GLU A 81 -17.74 13.76 16.98
C GLU A 81 -17.20 14.66 15.85
N PRO A 82 -18.06 15.32 15.05
CA PRO A 82 -17.63 16.13 13.91
C PRO A 82 -16.56 17.17 14.26
N ALA A 83 -16.65 17.76 15.46
CA ALA A 83 -15.69 18.76 15.95
C ALA A 83 -14.28 18.19 16.20
N ALA A 84 -14.14 16.89 16.42
CA ALA A 84 -12.87 16.21 16.70
C ALA A 84 -12.33 15.39 15.51
N LEU A 85 -13.13 15.21 14.46
CA LEU A 85 -12.84 14.36 13.30
C LEU A 85 -11.46 14.63 12.69
N ALA A 86 -11.11 15.90 12.47
CA ALA A 86 -9.84 16.26 11.82
C ALA A 86 -8.61 15.78 12.61
N ARG A 87 -8.66 15.83 13.94
CA ARG A 87 -7.54 15.43 14.80
C ARG A 87 -7.55 13.91 15.07
N GLU A 88 -8.72 13.36 15.38
CA GLU A 88 -8.83 11.97 15.83
C GLU A 88 -8.78 10.98 14.68
N SER A 89 -9.20 11.38 13.47
CA SER A 89 -9.04 10.55 12.27
C SER A 89 -7.56 10.25 12.01
N VAL A 90 -6.68 11.24 12.07
CA VAL A 90 -5.22 11.05 11.84
C VAL A 90 -4.63 10.03 12.81
N MET A 91 -5.07 10.06 14.08
CA MET A 91 -4.64 9.07 15.08
C MET A 91 -5.17 7.68 14.78
N ALA A 92 -6.45 7.57 14.37
CA ALA A 92 -7.04 6.29 13.95
C ALA A 92 -6.32 5.71 12.73
N TRP A 93 -6.03 6.53 11.71
CA TRP A 93 -5.23 6.14 10.54
C TRP A 93 -3.86 5.63 10.94
N SER A 94 -3.14 6.39 11.77
CA SER A 94 -1.79 6.05 12.22
C SER A 94 -1.74 4.77 13.05
N GLU A 95 -2.79 4.45 13.80
CA GLU A 95 -2.90 3.22 14.56
C GLU A 95 -3.14 2.01 13.65
N VAL A 96 -4.07 2.11 12.70
CA VAL A 96 -4.33 1.03 11.73
C VAL A 96 -3.10 0.77 10.87
N ALA A 97 -2.41 1.81 10.40
CA ALA A 97 -1.19 1.66 9.60
C ALA A 97 -0.10 0.86 10.33
N ARG A 98 0.14 1.16 11.62
CA ARG A 98 1.12 0.42 12.45
C ARG A 98 0.75 -1.05 12.65
N ARG A 99 -0.55 -1.34 12.84
CA ARG A 99 -1.03 -2.73 12.98
C ARG A 99 -0.90 -3.49 11.65
N LEU A 100 -1.26 -2.83 10.55
CA LEU A 100 -1.14 -3.41 9.21
C LEU A 100 0.31 -3.76 8.89
N GLU A 101 1.27 -2.88 9.19
CA GLU A 101 2.70 -3.15 9.00
C GLU A 101 3.16 -4.39 9.79
N ALA A 102 2.78 -4.48 11.06
CA ALA A 102 3.12 -5.62 11.91
C ALA A 102 2.52 -6.94 11.38
N ASP A 103 1.26 -6.91 10.93
CA ASP A 103 0.58 -8.08 10.40
C ASP A 103 1.14 -8.54 9.05
N LEU A 104 1.47 -7.60 8.16
CA LEU A 104 2.12 -7.92 6.89
C LEU A 104 3.53 -8.49 7.11
N LEU A 105 4.26 -7.99 8.10
CA LEU A 105 5.56 -8.55 8.50
C LEU A 105 5.40 -9.99 9.01
N ALA A 106 4.43 -10.24 9.90
CA ALA A 106 4.13 -11.57 10.41
C ALA A 106 3.69 -12.55 9.31
N ALA A 107 3.01 -12.07 8.28
CA ALA A 107 2.62 -12.84 7.11
C ALA A 107 3.77 -13.08 6.10
N GLY A 108 4.95 -12.50 6.33
CA GLY A 108 6.08 -12.55 5.38
C GLY A 108 5.83 -11.76 4.09
N LEU A 109 4.84 -10.85 4.10
CA LEU A 109 4.43 -10.00 2.97
C LEU A 109 5.03 -8.60 3.05
N PHE A 110 5.63 -8.23 4.19
CA PHE A 110 6.35 -6.99 4.36
C PHE A 110 7.85 -7.24 4.39
N VAL A 111 8.57 -6.56 3.52
CA VAL A 111 10.03 -6.49 3.57
C VAL A 111 10.38 -5.02 3.72
N THR A 112 11.18 -4.67 4.73
CA THR A 112 11.65 -3.29 4.93
C THR A 112 12.23 -2.77 3.61
N ILE A 113 11.99 -1.50 3.28
CA ILE A 113 12.37 -0.86 1.99
C ILE A 113 13.83 -1.16 1.59
N ALA A 114 14.73 -1.34 2.56
CA ALA A 114 16.12 -1.78 2.34
C ALA A 114 16.28 -3.12 1.59
N SER A 115 15.29 -4.01 1.64
CA SER A 115 15.32 -5.36 1.06
C SER A 115 14.78 -5.41 -0.38
N PHE A 116 13.98 -4.42 -0.79
CA PHE A 116 13.46 -4.32 -2.17
C PHE A 116 14.56 -3.91 -3.16
N ILE A 117 15.63 -3.25 -2.68
CA ILE A 117 16.75 -2.77 -3.50
C ILE A 117 17.57 -3.91 -4.11
N PHE A 118 17.49 -5.13 -3.57
CA PHE A 118 18.31 -6.27 -4.01
C PHE A 118 17.60 -7.29 -4.91
N ALA A 119 16.31 -7.11 -5.22
CA ALA A 119 15.53 -8.10 -5.97
C ALA A 119 15.15 -7.68 -7.40
N SER A 120 15.82 -6.65 -7.97
CA SER A 120 15.67 -6.34 -9.40
C SER A 120 16.62 -7.21 -10.21
N PRO A 121 16.14 -8.14 -11.06
CA PRO A 121 16.98 -8.74 -12.07
C PRO A 121 17.29 -7.65 -13.12
N ARG A 122 18.56 -7.60 -13.52
CA ARG A 122 19.01 -6.88 -14.71
C ARG A 122 18.44 -7.50 -15.98
#